data_AF-A0A2D5SD57-F1
#
_entry.id   AF-A0A2D5SD57-F1
#
_cell.length_a   1.000
_cell.length_b   1.000
_cell.length_c   1.000
_cell.angle_alpha   90.00
_cell.angle_beta   90.00
_cell.angle_gamma   90.00
#
_symmetry.space_group_name_H-M   'P 1'
#
loop_
_entity.id
_entity.type
_entity.pdbx_description
1 polymer ?
#
loop_
_entity_poly.entity_id
_entity_poly.type
_entity_poly.pdbx_seq_one_letter_code
_entity_poly.pdbx_strand_id
1 'polypeptide(L)'
;MNQKLSLVILALAHVLCGLTTGFFAENGPPEILLAIYVGLFFSQTSLLGIWGGLATLGWPIRLVGVTIGLAYLGPQFCFSLGNWGSELLLLVFLSTVVVAGVMLVVRWFMARLERTAMATNSVSAEGLQFSIRHLMLLTFVIGCILGIGRWLQPYFQRADQLAFILTLSLCFVSVGVTSVWALLGRAHLILRSCVVLFIGLLTACIPTYSLEEGELWFWITMMIVEATVLLASLFVVRLCGFRLVRTSYGKTTGRPEVP
;
A
#
# COMPACT_ATOMS: atom_id res chain seq x y z
N MET A 1 18.66 -10.35 16.29
CA MET A 1 17.33 -9.96 16.79
C MET A 1 16.29 -10.93 16.25
N ASN A 2 15.36 -11.41 17.07
CA ASN A 2 14.28 -12.30 16.62
C ASN A 2 13.41 -11.56 15.60
N GLN A 3 13.22 -12.10 14.40
CA GLN A 3 12.47 -11.43 13.33
C GLN A 3 11.02 -11.12 13.74
N LYS A 4 10.41 -12.01 14.55
CA LYS A 4 9.08 -11.77 15.10
C LYS A 4 9.07 -10.53 15.99
N LEU A 5 10.13 -10.33 16.76
CA LEU A 5 10.28 -9.15 17.62
C LEU A 5 10.39 -7.87 16.79
N SER A 6 11.15 -7.87 15.68
CA SER A 6 11.25 -6.69 14.79
C SER A 6 9.90 -6.25 14.23
N LEU A 7 9.07 -7.21 13.79
CA LEU A 7 7.74 -6.92 13.26
C LEU A 7 6.78 -6.43 14.34
N VAL A 8 6.86 -6.99 15.55
CA VAL A 8 6.07 -6.51 16.70
C VAL A 8 6.47 -5.09 17.09
N ILE A 9 7.77 -4.80 17.17
CA ILE A 9 8.27 -3.43 17.45
C ILE A 9 7.79 -2.46 16.38
N LEU A 10 7.84 -2.84 15.10
CA LEU A 10 7.35 -1.99 14.02
C LEU A 10 5.85 -1.70 14.17
N ALA A 11 5.03 -2.72 14.46
CA ALA A 11 3.59 -2.54 14.67
C ALA A 11 3.30 -1.63 15.88
N LEU A 12 4.01 -1.83 16.99
CA LEU A 12 3.89 -0.98 18.18
C LEU A 12 4.31 0.46 17.89
N ALA A 13 5.38 0.67 17.12
CA ALA A 13 5.84 2.00 16.73
C ALA A 13 4.76 2.73 15.91
N HIS A 14 4.09 2.04 14.98
CA HIS A 14 2.97 2.62 14.23
C HIS A 14 1.80 3.00 15.14
N VAL A 15 1.40 2.11 16.05
CA VAL A 15 0.31 2.41 17.00
C VAL A 15 0.66 3.61 17.87
N LEU A 16 1.86 3.64 18.45
CA LEU A 16 2.30 4.75 19.31
C LEU A 16 2.43 6.07 18.53
N CYS A 17 3.02 6.05 17.33
CA CYS A 17 3.11 7.23 16.48
C CYS A 17 1.72 7.73 16.09
N GLY A 18 0.79 6.82 15.75
CA GLY A 18 -0.57 7.17 15.37
C GLY A 18 -1.36 7.83 16.51
N LEU A 19 -1.30 7.24 17.72
CA LEU A 19 -1.97 7.78 18.90
C LEU A 19 -1.37 9.13 19.34
N THR A 20 -0.04 9.24 19.35
CA THR A 20 0.64 10.49 19.74
C THR A 20 0.35 11.62 18.75
N THR A 21 0.47 11.37 17.44
CA THR A 21 0.16 12.38 16.43
C THR A 21 -1.32 12.75 16.39
N GLY A 22 -2.24 11.79 16.60
CA GLY A 22 -3.67 12.07 16.73
C GLY A 22 -3.99 12.97 17.92
N PHE A 23 -3.41 12.70 19.09
CA PHE A 23 -3.57 13.55 20.28
C PHE A 23 -3.09 14.99 20.04
N PHE A 24 -1.97 15.18 19.34
CA PHE A 24 -1.51 16.53 19.00
C PHE A 24 -2.38 17.19 17.91
N ALA A 25 -3.01 16.39 17.04
CA ALA A 25 -3.87 16.89 15.97
C ALA A 25 -5.25 17.39 16.46
N GLU A 26 -5.66 17.06 17.69
CA GLU A 26 -6.92 17.54 18.26
C GLU A 26 -6.87 19.03 18.66
N ASN A 27 -5.68 19.56 18.98
CA ASN A 27 -5.52 20.89 19.59
C ASN A 27 -5.42 22.05 18.57
N GLY A 28 -6.08 21.94 17.41
CA GLY A 28 -5.97 22.95 16.34
C GLY A 28 -4.56 23.05 15.75
N PRO A 29 -4.01 21.94 15.23
CA PRO A 29 -2.64 21.84 14.81
C PRO A 29 -2.36 22.75 13.59
N PRO A 30 -1.10 23.18 13.39
CA PRO A 30 -0.71 23.74 12.10
C PRO A 30 -1.01 22.74 10.98
N GLU A 31 -1.41 23.22 9.80
CA GLU A 31 -1.81 22.40 8.64
C GLU A 31 -0.78 21.31 8.29
N ILE A 32 0.51 21.61 8.48
CA ILE A 32 1.61 20.65 8.25
C ILE A 32 1.50 19.43 9.18
N LEU A 33 1.17 19.64 10.46
CA LEU A 33 1.05 18.53 11.42
C LEU A 33 -0.19 17.69 11.11
N LEU A 34 -1.27 18.32 10.63
CA LEU A 34 -2.44 17.61 10.12
C LEU A 34 -2.07 16.76 8.89
N ALA A 35 -1.32 17.31 7.94
CA ALA A 35 -0.85 16.57 6.76
C ALA A 35 0.03 15.38 7.15
N ILE A 36 0.93 15.55 8.11
CA ILE A 36 1.77 14.48 8.66
C ILE A 36 0.91 13.39 9.30
N TYR A 37 -0.07 13.78 10.13
CA TYR A 37 -0.99 12.85 10.76
C TYR A 37 -1.77 12.02 9.73
N VAL A 38 -2.35 12.68 8.74
CA VAL A 38 -3.11 12.02 7.67
C VAL A 38 -2.21 11.11 6.83
N GLY A 39 -0.99 11.55 6.48
CA GLY A 39 -0.01 10.73 5.76
C GLY A 39 0.41 9.48 6.55
N LEU A 40 0.63 9.61 7.86
CA LEU A 40 0.90 8.49 8.76
C LEU A 40 -0.30 7.53 8.79
N PHE A 41 -1.51 8.07 8.92
CA PHE A 41 -2.73 7.28 8.97
C PHE A 41 -2.94 6.46 7.69
N PHE A 42 -2.78 7.07 6.52
CA PHE A 42 -2.88 6.34 5.24
C PHE A 42 -1.75 5.35 5.04
N SER A 43 -0.54 5.61 5.58
CA SER A 43 0.53 4.61 5.55
C SER A 43 0.16 3.36 6.35
N GLN A 44 -0.52 3.50 7.49
CA GLN A 44 -1.01 2.37 8.30
C GLN A 44 -2.11 1.60 7.58
N THR A 45 -3.03 2.32 6.95
CA THR A 45 -4.09 1.77 6.09
C THR A 45 -3.48 0.94 4.94
N SER A 46 -2.51 1.51 4.22
CA SER A 46 -1.78 0.84 3.14
C SER A 46 -1.02 -0.39 3.65
N LEU A 47 -0.33 -0.30 4.79
CA LEU A 47 0.35 -1.45 5.42
C LEU A 47 -0.63 -2.56 5.82
N LEU A 48 -1.80 -2.20 6.35
CA LEU A 48 -2.85 -3.15 6.71
C LEU A 48 -3.38 -3.87 5.46
N GLY A 49 -3.61 -3.14 4.36
CA GLY A 49 -3.99 -3.72 3.07
C GLY A 49 -2.89 -4.64 2.50
N ILE A 50 -1.63 -4.21 2.57
CA ILE A 50 -0.46 -5.00 2.12
C ILE A 50 -0.34 -6.29 2.93
N TRP A 51 -0.40 -6.20 4.26
CA TRP A 51 -0.41 -7.37 5.14
C TRP A 51 -1.61 -8.27 4.83
N GLY A 52 -2.79 -7.66 4.73
CA GLY A 52 -4.04 -8.30 4.38
C GLY A 52 -3.93 -9.10 3.09
N GLY A 53 -3.25 -8.60 2.06
CA GLY A 53 -3.07 -9.28 0.76
C GLY A 53 -1.91 -10.27 0.70
N LEU A 54 -0.77 -9.95 1.32
CA LEU A 54 0.48 -10.70 1.15
C LEU A 54 0.82 -11.67 2.30
N ALA A 55 0.19 -11.57 3.47
CA ALA A 55 0.54 -12.42 4.62
C ALA A 55 0.37 -13.91 4.34
N THR A 56 1.31 -14.75 4.77
CA THR A 56 1.30 -16.21 4.55
C THR A 56 0.29 -16.96 5.41
N LEU A 57 -0.35 -16.29 6.37
CA LEU A 57 -1.36 -16.85 7.25
C LEU A 57 -2.62 -17.29 6.49
N GLY A 58 -3.42 -18.16 7.12
CA GLY A 58 -4.71 -18.60 6.59
C GLY A 58 -5.66 -17.42 6.34
N TRP A 59 -6.52 -17.55 5.33
CA TRP A 59 -7.52 -16.54 4.98
C TRP A 59 -8.33 -15.98 6.17
N PRO A 60 -8.89 -16.82 7.08
CA PRO A 60 -9.69 -16.29 8.19
C PRO A 60 -8.86 -15.43 9.16
N ILE A 61 -7.60 -15.80 9.42
CA ILE A 61 -6.73 -15.01 10.30
C ILE A 61 -6.41 -13.65 9.68
N ARG A 62 -6.21 -13.61 8.36
CA ARG A 62 -5.98 -12.37 7.60
C ARG A 62 -7.20 -11.46 7.66
N LEU A 63 -8.39 -12.03 7.46
CA LEU A 63 -9.63 -11.28 7.53
C LEU A 63 -9.85 -10.70 8.93
N VAL A 64 -9.69 -11.51 9.98
CA VAL A 64 -9.77 -11.06 11.38
C VAL A 64 -8.75 -9.95 11.66
N GLY A 65 -7.50 -10.08 11.20
CA GLY A 65 -6.49 -9.04 11.42
C GLY A 65 -6.81 -7.73 10.68
N VAL A 66 -7.32 -7.79 9.44
CA VAL A 66 -7.76 -6.59 8.71
C VAL A 66 -8.96 -5.95 9.40
N THR A 67 -9.94 -6.75 9.85
CA THR A 67 -11.09 -6.24 10.60
C THR A 67 -10.67 -5.56 11.89
N ILE A 68 -9.78 -6.17 12.68
CA ILE A 68 -9.25 -5.57 13.92
C ILE A 68 -8.48 -4.28 13.59
N GLY A 69 -7.64 -4.28 12.55
CA GLY A 69 -6.90 -3.09 12.12
C GLY A 69 -7.82 -1.95 11.70
N LEU A 70 -8.87 -2.23 10.93
CA LEU A 70 -9.88 -1.24 10.55
C LEU A 70 -10.66 -0.72 11.76
N ALA A 71 -11.01 -1.61 12.70
CA ALA A 71 -11.68 -1.24 13.95
C ALA A 71 -10.78 -0.41 14.88
N TYR A 72 -9.45 -0.51 14.75
CA TYR A 72 -8.49 0.36 15.42
C TYR A 72 -8.36 1.72 14.72
N LEU A 73 -8.19 1.72 13.39
CA LEU A 73 -8.01 2.92 12.59
C LEU A 73 -9.25 3.83 12.60
N GLY A 74 -10.46 3.25 12.58
CA GLY A 74 -11.71 4.01 12.57
C GLY A 74 -11.83 5.00 13.75
N PRO A 75 -11.81 4.53 15.01
CA PRO A 75 -11.86 5.39 16.18
C PRO A 75 -10.72 6.40 16.26
N GLN A 76 -9.47 5.98 15.98
CA GLN A 76 -8.31 6.89 15.98
C GLN A 76 -8.56 8.10 15.06
N PHE A 77 -9.21 7.85 13.93
CA PHE A 77 -9.57 8.88 12.98
C PHE A 77 -10.75 9.74 13.45
N CYS A 78 -11.82 9.12 13.96
CA CYS A 78 -12.99 9.83 14.49
C CYS A 78 -12.64 10.78 15.63
N PHE A 79 -11.72 10.39 16.51
CA PHE A 79 -11.26 11.26 17.60
C PHE A 79 -10.42 12.45 17.11
N SER A 80 -9.63 12.28 16.05
CA SER A 80 -8.66 13.30 15.63
C SER A 80 -9.23 14.33 14.64
N LEU A 81 -10.25 13.97 13.85
CA LEU A 81 -10.75 14.80 12.73
C LEU A 81 -12.23 15.18 12.82
N GLY A 82 -12.92 14.82 13.91
CA GLY A 82 -14.28 15.24 14.20
C GLY A 82 -15.32 14.81 13.14
N ASN A 83 -16.08 15.77 12.60
CA ASN A 83 -17.30 15.56 11.82
C ASN A 83 -17.13 14.93 10.43
N TRP A 84 -15.90 14.72 9.94
CA TRP A 84 -15.67 14.11 8.63
C TRP A 84 -15.87 12.58 8.60
N GLY A 85 -16.53 12.03 9.63
CA GLY A 85 -16.50 10.61 9.98
C GLY A 85 -16.87 9.66 8.83
N SER A 86 -18.02 9.83 8.17
CA SER A 86 -18.50 8.80 7.24
C SER A 86 -17.76 8.76 5.90
N GLU A 87 -17.41 9.91 5.34
CA GLU A 87 -16.72 9.98 4.03
C GLU A 87 -15.28 9.50 4.14
N LEU A 88 -14.60 9.88 5.22
CA LEU A 88 -13.24 9.44 5.45
C LEU A 88 -13.20 7.97 5.88
N LEU A 89 -14.13 7.48 6.72
CA LEU A 89 -14.24 6.04 6.97
C LEU A 89 -14.44 5.24 5.67
N LEU A 90 -15.24 5.75 4.74
CA LEU A 90 -15.39 5.15 3.42
C LEU A 90 -14.07 5.16 2.63
N LEU A 91 -13.34 6.28 2.62
CA LEU A 91 -12.03 6.39 1.98
C LEU A 91 -11.01 5.40 2.57
N VAL A 92 -10.96 5.25 3.89
CA VAL A 92 -10.08 4.32 4.60
C VAL A 92 -10.44 2.87 4.29
N PHE A 93 -11.73 2.54 4.35
CA PHE A 93 -12.22 1.21 4.00
C PHE A 93 -11.89 0.87 2.54
N LEU A 94 -12.21 1.78 1.62
CA LEU A 94 -12.03 1.58 0.18
C LEU A 94 -10.55 1.45 -0.18
N SER A 95 -9.70 2.34 0.31
CA SER A 95 -8.24 2.24 0.11
C SER A 95 -7.69 0.92 0.66
N THR A 96 -8.07 0.50 1.87
CA THR A 96 -7.66 -0.78 2.44
C THR A 96 -8.07 -1.96 1.56
N VAL A 97 -9.34 -2.00 1.13
CA VAL A 97 -9.89 -3.07 0.29
C VAL A 97 -9.20 -3.11 -1.07
N VAL A 98 -8.98 -1.95 -1.71
CA VAL A 98 -8.32 -1.87 -3.01
C VAL A 98 -6.86 -2.29 -2.90
N VAL A 99 -6.11 -1.80 -1.90
CA VAL A 99 -4.73 -2.25 -1.67
C VAL A 99 -4.68 -3.76 -1.43
N ALA A 100 -5.53 -4.29 -0.54
CA ALA A 100 -5.58 -5.72 -0.27
C ALA A 100 -5.95 -6.54 -1.51
N GLY A 101 -6.90 -6.06 -2.31
CA GLY A 101 -7.33 -6.69 -3.57
C GLY A 101 -6.21 -6.71 -4.61
N VAL A 102 -5.53 -5.58 -4.84
CA VAL A 102 -4.38 -5.51 -5.75
C VAL A 102 -3.26 -6.43 -5.27
N MET A 103 -2.97 -6.45 -3.96
CA MET A 103 -1.94 -7.33 -3.39
C MET A 103 -2.32 -8.82 -3.46
N LEU A 104 -3.62 -9.15 -3.35
CA LEU A 104 -4.12 -10.50 -3.59
C LEU A 104 -3.93 -10.94 -5.04
N VAL A 105 -4.24 -10.06 -6.00
CA VAL A 105 -3.99 -10.29 -7.43
C VAL A 105 -2.49 -10.48 -7.65
N VAL A 106 -1.64 -9.59 -7.12
CA VAL A 106 -0.18 -9.74 -7.18
C VAL A 106 0.26 -11.07 -6.58
N ARG A 107 -0.28 -11.49 -5.43
CA ARG A 107 0.05 -12.79 -4.85
C ARG A 107 -0.38 -13.95 -5.73
N TRP A 108 -1.53 -13.85 -6.39
CA TRP A 108 -2.04 -14.89 -7.27
C TRP A 108 -1.18 -15.04 -8.52
N PHE A 109 -0.73 -13.94 -9.12
CA PHE A 109 0.03 -13.93 -10.38
C PHE A 109 1.55 -13.95 -10.21
N MET A 110 2.06 -13.29 -9.17
CA MET A 110 3.47 -12.93 -8.98
C MET A 110 4.10 -13.59 -7.75
N ALA A 111 3.52 -14.71 -7.32
CA ALA A 111 4.16 -15.71 -6.48
C ALA A 111 4.38 -15.38 -5.01
N ARG A 112 4.54 -16.46 -4.24
CA ARG A 112 4.50 -16.45 -2.79
C ARG A 112 5.63 -15.59 -2.22
N LEU A 113 5.31 -14.90 -1.13
CA LEU A 113 6.33 -14.33 -0.25
C LEU A 113 7.11 -15.49 0.36
N GLU A 114 8.28 -15.76 -0.20
CA GLU A 114 9.16 -16.80 0.29
C GLU A 114 10.28 -16.18 1.10
N ARG A 115 10.58 -16.82 2.22
CA ARG A 115 11.71 -16.47 3.04
C ARG A 115 12.95 -17.01 2.36
N THR A 116 13.73 -16.13 1.75
CA THR A 116 15.04 -16.53 1.24
C THR A 116 15.97 -16.64 2.45
N ALA A 117 16.16 -17.85 2.99
CA ALA A 117 17.34 -18.12 3.81
C ALA A 117 18.56 -17.70 2.98
N MET A 118 19.52 -16.97 3.58
CA MET A 118 20.67 -16.37 2.88
C MET A 118 21.33 -17.34 1.89
N ALA A 119 20.80 -17.39 0.67
CA ALA A 119 21.30 -18.22 -0.39
C ALA A 119 22.40 -17.40 -1.03
N THR A 120 23.61 -17.87 -0.78
CA THR A 120 24.88 -17.43 -1.37
C THR A 120 24.71 -16.95 -2.80
N ASN A 121 24.93 -15.66 -3.00
CA ASN A 121 25.25 -14.89 -4.21
C ASN A 121 25.43 -15.64 -5.54
N SER A 122 24.44 -16.41 -6.01
CA SER A 122 24.37 -16.75 -7.43
C SER A 122 23.83 -15.51 -8.13
N VAL A 123 24.75 -14.69 -8.66
CA VAL A 123 24.46 -13.58 -9.56
C VAL A 123 23.96 -14.16 -10.88
N SER A 124 22.77 -14.75 -10.86
CA SER A 124 22.04 -15.03 -12.08
C SER A 124 21.39 -13.71 -12.47
N ALA A 125 21.93 -13.10 -13.53
CA ALA A 125 21.37 -11.94 -14.20
C ALA A 125 20.02 -12.32 -14.84
N GLU A 126 19.01 -12.59 -14.00
CA GLU A 126 17.64 -12.68 -14.44
C GLU A 126 17.19 -11.26 -14.78
N GLY A 127 17.42 -10.89 -16.03
CA GLY A 127 16.81 -9.72 -16.63
C GLY A 127 15.33 -9.74 -16.30
N LEU A 128 14.85 -8.66 -15.68
CA LEU A 128 13.44 -8.37 -15.45
C LEU A 128 12.75 -8.20 -16.81
N GLN A 129 12.60 -9.28 -17.57
CA GLN A 129 11.66 -9.32 -18.67
C GLN A 129 10.29 -9.29 -18.02
N PHE A 130 9.78 -8.06 -17.87
CA PHE A 130 8.37 -7.81 -17.68
C PHE A 130 7.66 -8.50 -18.84
N SER A 131 7.19 -9.72 -18.61
CA SER A 131 6.46 -10.45 -19.65
C SER A 131 5.24 -9.62 -19.98
N ILE A 132 5.02 -9.36 -21.27
CA ILE A 132 3.90 -8.59 -21.83
C ILE A 132 2.56 -8.98 -21.16
N ARG A 133 2.41 -10.25 -20.76
CA ARG A 133 1.26 -10.76 -20.00
C ARG A 133 1.00 -10.02 -18.68
N HIS A 134 2.04 -9.69 -17.91
CA HIS A 134 1.89 -8.97 -16.63
C HIS A 134 1.49 -7.51 -16.86
N LEU A 135 2.04 -6.87 -17.90
CA LEU A 135 1.62 -5.52 -18.28
C LEU A 135 0.16 -5.52 -18.73
N MET A 136 -0.24 -6.47 -19.58
CA MET A 136 -1.63 -6.63 -20.04
C MET A 136 -2.60 -6.91 -18.88
N LEU A 137 -2.19 -7.73 -17.90
CA LEU A 137 -3.02 -8.00 -16.75
C LEU A 137 -3.17 -6.76 -15.85
N LEU A 138 -2.09 -6.02 -15.63
CA LEU A 138 -2.12 -4.79 -14.86
C LEU A 138 -3.02 -3.74 -15.52
N THR A 139 -2.87 -3.52 -16.83
CA THR A 139 -3.72 -2.58 -17.58
C THR A 139 -5.17 -3.03 -17.60
N PHE A 140 -5.45 -4.34 -17.68
CA PHE A 140 -6.80 -4.89 -17.56
C PHE A 140 -7.42 -4.59 -16.19
N VAL A 141 -6.71 -4.83 -15.09
CA VAL A 141 -7.19 -4.55 -13.72
C VAL A 141 -7.47 -3.06 -13.54
N ILE A 142 -6.55 -2.18 -13.97
CA ILE A 142 -6.75 -0.73 -13.92
C ILE A 142 -7.99 -0.34 -14.76
N GLY A 143 -8.13 -0.92 -15.96
CA GLY A 143 -9.28 -0.71 -16.83
C GLY A 143 -10.61 -1.14 -16.20
N CYS A 144 -10.65 -2.30 -15.52
CA CYS A 144 -11.83 -2.75 -14.78
C CYS A 144 -12.20 -1.78 -13.65
N ILE A 145 -11.22 -1.31 -12.88
CA ILE A 145 -11.47 -0.37 -11.79
C ILE A 145 -12.03 0.95 -12.33
N LEU A 146 -11.41 1.51 -13.37
CA LEU A 146 -11.89 2.72 -14.04
C LEU A 146 -13.28 2.52 -14.66
N GLY A 147 -13.53 1.37 -15.27
CA GLY A 147 -14.82 1.00 -15.86
C GLY A 147 -15.94 0.90 -14.83
N ILE A 148 -15.69 0.23 -13.70
CA ILE A 148 -16.65 0.15 -12.58
C ILE A 148 -16.93 1.54 -12.00
N GLY A 149 -15.89 2.37 -11.80
CA GLY A 149 -16.05 3.75 -11.33
C GLY A 149 -16.93 4.57 -12.27
N ARG A 150 -16.72 4.45 -13.58
CA ARG A 150 -17.51 5.14 -14.60
C ARG A 150 -18.95 4.62 -14.70
N TRP A 151 -19.16 3.32 -14.56
CA TRP A 151 -20.48 2.70 -14.56
C TRP A 151 -21.32 3.10 -13.35
N LEU A 152 -20.67 3.30 -12.20
CA LEU A 152 -21.31 3.73 -10.97
C LEU A 152 -21.63 5.24 -10.93
N GLN A 153 -20.96 6.05 -11.76
CA GLN A 153 -21.12 7.51 -11.83
C GLN A 153 -22.58 8.02 -11.84
N PRO A 154 -23.51 7.50 -12.70
CA PRO A 154 -24.89 8.01 -12.77
C PRO A 154 -25.75 7.65 -11.56
N TYR A 155 -25.34 6.68 -10.73
CA TYR A 155 -26.10 6.26 -9.55
C TYR A 155 -25.81 7.12 -8.32
N PHE A 156 -24.85 8.04 -8.42
CA PHE A 156 -24.44 8.89 -7.33
C PHE A 156 -24.77 10.35 -7.64
N GLN A 157 -25.81 10.89 -7.01
CA GLN A 157 -26.05 12.35 -6.98
C GLN A 157 -24.91 13.11 -6.25
N ARG A 158 -24.02 12.38 -5.55
CA ARG A 158 -22.72 12.80 -5.00
C ARG A 158 -21.53 12.26 -5.83
N ALA A 159 -21.70 12.12 -7.15
CA ALA A 159 -20.69 11.53 -8.03
C ALA A 159 -19.33 12.21 -7.88
N ASP A 160 -19.30 13.52 -7.68
CA ASP A 160 -18.05 14.28 -7.55
C ASP A 160 -17.27 13.90 -6.29
N GLN A 161 -17.96 13.76 -5.14
CA GLN A 161 -17.32 13.33 -3.89
C GLN A 161 -16.82 11.89 -3.98
N LEU A 162 -17.59 10.98 -4.58
CA LEU A 162 -17.17 9.58 -4.74
C LEU A 162 -16.05 9.43 -5.76
N ALA A 163 -16.08 10.18 -6.86
CA ALA A 163 -14.98 10.24 -7.82
C ALA A 163 -13.71 10.78 -7.16
N PHE A 164 -13.83 11.79 -6.30
CA PHE A 164 -12.73 12.31 -5.52
C PHE A 164 -12.17 11.26 -4.54
N ILE A 165 -13.03 10.59 -3.75
CA ILE A 165 -12.64 9.51 -2.83
C ILE A 165 -11.97 8.35 -3.58
N LEU A 166 -12.50 7.95 -4.74
CA LEU A 166 -11.92 6.92 -5.59
C LEU A 166 -10.56 7.35 -6.13
N THR A 167 -10.44 8.58 -6.58
CA THR A 167 -9.20 9.15 -7.11
C THR A 167 -8.12 9.19 -6.03
N LEU A 168 -8.47 9.67 -4.83
CA LEU A 168 -7.58 9.64 -3.66
C LEU A 168 -7.18 8.22 -3.29
N SER A 169 -8.15 7.30 -3.22
CA SER A 169 -7.87 5.88 -2.96
C SER A 169 -6.86 5.32 -3.96
N LEU A 170 -7.01 5.64 -5.25
CA LEU A 170 -6.08 5.22 -6.30
C LEU A 170 -4.69 5.84 -6.13
N CYS A 171 -4.60 7.10 -5.68
CA CYS A 171 -3.33 7.75 -5.35
C CYS A 171 -2.59 6.97 -4.25
N PHE A 172 -3.24 6.70 -3.12
CA PHE A 172 -2.68 5.93 -2.00
C PHE A 172 -2.30 4.51 -2.43
N VAL A 173 -3.18 3.83 -3.18
CA VAL A 173 -2.91 2.49 -3.71
C VAL A 173 -1.67 2.49 -4.60
N SER A 174 -1.50 3.50 -5.45
CA SER A 174 -0.33 3.60 -6.32
C SER A 174 0.97 3.73 -5.52
N VAL A 175 1.00 4.54 -4.45
CA VAL A 175 2.15 4.68 -3.56
C VAL A 175 2.42 3.38 -2.80
N GLY A 176 1.39 2.74 -2.26
CA GLY A 176 1.50 1.43 -1.59
C GLY A 176 2.08 0.34 -2.50
N VAL A 177 1.53 0.19 -3.71
CA VAL A 177 1.96 -0.82 -4.69
C VAL A 177 3.39 -0.57 -5.16
N THR A 178 3.72 0.68 -5.47
CA THR A 178 5.08 1.05 -5.93
C THR A 178 6.10 0.89 -4.81
N SER A 179 5.74 1.17 -3.55
CA SER A 179 6.58 0.92 -2.37
C SER A 179 6.90 -0.57 -2.21
N VAL A 180 5.89 -1.44 -2.35
CA VAL A 180 6.07 -2.90 -2.33
C VAL A 180 7.01 -3.35 -3.46
N TRP A 181 6.81 -2.85 -4.68
CA TRP A 181 7.68 -3.14 -5.82
C TRP A 181 9.12 -2.67 -5.61
N ALA A 182 9.30 -1.49 -5.03
CA ALA A 182 10.61 -0.90 -4.78
C ALA A 182 11.41 -1.73 -3.79
N LEU A 183 10.78 -2.09 -2.66
CA LEU A 183 11.48 -2.70 -1.52
C LEU A 183 11.45 -4.21 -1.46
N LEU A 184 10.51 -4.89 -2.10
CA LEU A 184 10.52 -6.35 -2.17
C LEU A 184 11.17 -6.88 -3.46
N GLY A 185 11.49 -6.00 -4.41
CA GLY A 185 12.21 -6.36 -5.64
C GLY A 185 13.72 -6.61 -5.44
N ARG A 186 14.36 -7.27 -6.41
CA ARG A 186 15.80 -7.62 -6.34
C ARG A 186 16.77 -6.50 -6.76
N ALA A 187 16.34 -5.51 -7.55
CA ALA A 187 17.23 -4.50 -8.16
C ALA A 187 17.32 -3.17 -7.36
N HIS A 188 18.28 -2.31 -7.74
CA HIS A 188 18.67 -1.01 -7.16
C HIS A 188 17.64 -0.34 -6.22
N LEU A 189 17.81 -0.52 -4.91
CA LEU A 189 16.88 -0.03 -3.89
C LEU A 189 16.74 1.50 -3.87
N ILE A 190 17.87 2.20 -4.00
CA ILE A 190 17.89 3.68 -3.93
C ILE A 190 17.10 4.27 -5.09
N LEU A 191 17.42 3.86 -6.32
CA LEU A 191 16.74 4.36 -7.53
C LEU A 191 15.23 4.10 -7.47
N ARG A 192 14.81 2.90 -7.05
CA ARG A 192 13.40 2.55 -6.93
C ARG A 192 12.70 3.35 -5.82
N SER A 193 13.37 3.62 -4.71
CA SER A 193 12.83 4.46 -3.63
C SER A 193 12.63 5.90 -4.11
N CYS A 194 13.58 6.44 -4.89
CA CYS A 194 13.41 7.74 -5.55
C CYS A 194 12.21 7.76 -6.50
N VAL A 195 12.00 6.69 -7.27
CA VAL A 195 10.81 6.54 -8.15
C VAL A 195 9.52 6.56 -7.33
N VAL A 196 9.46 5.89 -6.17
CA VAL A 196 8.27 5.90 -5.31
C VAL A 196 7.98 7.31 -4.78
N LEU A 197 8.99 8.04 -4.30
CA LEU A 197 8.82 9.42 -3.84
C LEU A 197 8.36 10.34 -4.98
N PHE A 198 8.91 10.16 -6.18
CA PHE A 198 8.48 10.91 -7.36
C PHE A 198 7.03 10.62 -7.75
N ILE A 199 6.60 9.35 -7.71
CA ILE A 199 5.21 8.96 -7.94
C ILE A 199 4.30 9.58 -6.88
N GLY A 200 4.70 9.56 -5.60
CA GLY A 200 3.97 10.23 -4.51
C GLY A 200 3.81 11.73 -4.73
N LEU A 201 4.85 12.40 -5.24
CA LEU A 201 4.77 13.82 -5.60
C LEU A 201 3.82 14.07 -6.78
N LEU A 202 3.89 13.25 -7.83
CA LEU A 202 2.98 13.38 -8.97
C LEU A 202 1.52 13.15 -8.59
N THR A 203 1.25 12.17 -7.71
CA THR A 203 -0.12 11.87 -7.27
C THR A 203 -0.64 12.92 -6.28
N ALA A 204 0.23 13.59 -5.52
CA ALA A 204 -0.15 14.74 -4.70
C ALA A 204 -0.69 15.93 -5.51
N CYS A 205 -0.31 16.04 -6.79
CA CYS A 205 -0.83 17.09 -7.69
C CYS A 205 -2.20 16.75 -8.29
N ILE A 206 -2.75 15.55 -8.08
CA ILE A 206 -4.06 15.18 -8.65
C ILE A 206 -5.21 15.85 -7.89
N PRO A 207 -5.27 15.82 -6.54
CA PRO A 207 -6.33 16.48 -5.78
C PRO A 207 -6.38 17.99 -5.99
N THR A 208 -5.23 18.62 -6.27
CA THR A 208 -5.11 20.08 -6.39
C THR A 208 -5.83 20.64 -7.61
N TYR A 209 -6.17 19.81 -8.62
CA TYR A 209 -7.03 20.24 -9.71
C TYR A 209 -8.47 20.54 -9.27
N SER A 210 -8.87 20.06 -8.09
CA SER A 210 -10.22 20.23 -7.54
C SER A 210 -10.28 21.20 -6.35
N LEU A 211 -9.13 21.71 -5.89
CA LEU A 211 -8.99 22.39 -4.60
C LEU A 211 -8.29 23.75 -4.77
N GLU A 212 -8.47 24.64 -3.79
CA GLU A 212 -7.87 25.97 -3.79
C GLU A 212 -6.33 25.91 -3.67
N GLU A 213 -5.63 26.91 -4.21
CA GLU A 213 -4.15 26.94 -4.31
C GLU A 213 -3.42 26.76 -2.98
N GLY A 214 -4.09 27.03 -1.84
CA GLY A 214 -3.54 26.88 -0.50
C GLY A 214 -3.28 25.43 -0.06
N GLU A 215 -3.95 24.44 -0.66
CA GLU A 215 -3.89 23.06 -0.17
C GLU A 215 -2.75 22.22 -0.77
N LEU A 216 -2.03 22.74 -1.77
CA LEU A 216 -0.97 21.98 -2.46
C LEU A 216 0.10 21.44 -1.49
N TRP A 217 0.54 22.27 -0.54
CA TRP A 217 1.55 21.88 0.44
C TRP A 217 1.05 20.80 1.40
N PHE A 218 -0.24 20.82 1.73
CA PHE A 218 -0.88 19.79 2.54
C PHE A 218 -0.81 18.43 1.82
N TRP A 219 -1.26 18.37 0.56
CA TRP A 219 -1.26 17.13 -0.23
C TRP A 219 0.14 16.59 -0.49
N ILE A 220 1.09 17.46 -0.84
CA ILE A 220 2.50 17.06 -1.04
C ILE A 220 3.08 16.48 0.25
N THR A 221 2.90 17.16 1.39
CA THR A 221 3.42 16.70 2.68
C THR A 221 2.82 15.36 3.06
N MET A 222 1.50 15.23 2.94
CA MET A 222 0.76 14.01 3.24
C MET A 222 1.28 12.81 2.41
N MET A 223 1.40 12.95 1.08
CA MET A 223 1.84 11.86 0.19
C MET A 223 3.32 11.51 0.39
N ILE A 224 4.19 12.50 0.65
CA ILE A 224 5.60 12.26 0.95
C ILE A 224 5.76 11.52 2.27
N VAL A 225 5.01 11.90 3.30
CA VAL A 225 5.01 11.21 4.60
C VAL A 225 4.53 9.78 4.43
N GLU A 226 3.42 9.56 3.73
CA GLU A 226 2.91 8.21 3.45
C GLU A 226 3.96 7.34 2.76
N ALA A 227 4.53 7.82 1.65
CA ALA A 227 5.56 7.12 0.89
C ALA A 227 6.80 6.81 1.74
N THR A 228 7.28 7.79 2.51
CA THR A 228 8.47 7.63 3.36
C THR A 228 8.25 6.59 4.45
N VAL A 229 7.09 6.62 5.11
CA VAL A 229 6.74 5.71 6.20
C VAL A 229 6.52 4.29 5.67
N LEU A 230 5.89 4.15 4.49
CA LEU A 230 5.77 2.87 3.80
C LEU A 230 7.14 2.30 3.42
N LEU A 231 8.02 3.13 2.87
CA LEU A 231 9.38 2.72 2.53
C LEU A 231 10.16 2.27 3.77
N ALA A 232 10.13 3.05 4.85
CA ALA A 232 10.80 2.70 6.10
C ALA A 232 10.28 1.36 6.67
N SER A 233 8.96 1.17 6.68
CA SER A 233 8.31 -0.03 7.21
C SER A 233 8.63 -1.28 6.39
N LEU A 234 8.52 -1.18 5.07
CA LEU A 234 8.82 -2.28 4.16
C LEU A 234 10.34 -2.57 4.11
N PHE A 235 11.18 -1.58 4.39
CA PHE A 235 12.62 -1.79 4.52
C PHE A 235 12.94 -2.66 5.74
N VAL A 236 12.29 -2.43 6.88
CA VAL A 236 12.40 -3.31 8.06
C VAL A 236 11.93 -4.73 7.73
N VAL A 237 10.84 -4.88 6.97
CA VAL A 237 10.36 -6.20 6.49
C VAL A 237 11.40 -6.86 5.59
N ARG A 238 12.02 -6.12 4.66
CA ARG A 238 13.11 -6.63 3.81
C ARG A 238 14.32 -7.05 4.62
N LEU A 239 14.72 -6.29 5.64
CA LEU A 239 15.81 -6.63 6.55
C LEU A 239 15.53 -7.92 7.35
N CYS A 240 14.25 -8.24 7.59
CA CYS A 240 13.85 -9.52 8.17
C CYS A 240 13.95 -10.70 7.19
N GLY A 241 14.40 -10.48 5.95
CA GLY A 241 14.64 -11.52 4.96
C GLY A 241 13.41 -11.89 4.11
N PHE A 242 12.34 -11.09 4.18
CA PHE A 242 11.18 -11.26 3.31
C PHE A 242 11.45 -10.64 1.94
N ARG A 243 11.21 -11.41 0.87
CA ARG A 243 11.34 -10.96 -0.52
C ARG A 243 10.21 -11.53 -1.37
N LEU A 244 9.84 -10.83 -2.44
CA LEU A 244 8.98 -11.39 -3.48
C LEU A 244 9.83 -12.32 -4.35
N VAL A 245 9.46 -13.59 -4.40
CA VAL A 245 10.13 -14.60 -5.22
C VAL A 245 9.15 -15.05 -6.28
N ARG A 246 9.57 -15.07 -7.54
CA ARG A 246 8.76 -15.62 -8.62
C ARG A 246 8.66 -17.14 -8.46
N THR A 247 7.45 -17.67 -8.41
CA THR A 247 7.17 -19.10 -8.44
C THR A 247 7.55 -19.51 -9.85
N SER A 248 8.72 -20.11 -10.00
CA SER A 248 9.01 -20.87 -11.19
C SER A 248 7.94 -21.94 -11.28
N TYR A 249 7.03 -21.79 -12.24
CA TYR A 249 6.20 -22.89 -12.69
C TYR A 249 7.20 -23.94 -13.19
N GLY A 250 7.56 -24.87 -12.30
CA GLY A 250 8.39 -26.00 -12.61
C GLY A 250 7.69 -26.72 -13.74
N LYS A 251 8.19 -26.52 -14.95
CA LYS A 251 7.88 -27.38 -16.07
C LYS A 251 8.53 -28.70 -15.67
N THR A 252 7.77 -29.56 -14.98
CA THR A 252 8.07 -30.98 -14.82
C THR A 252 8.02 -31.57 -16.22
N THR A 253 9.05 -31.27 -17.02
CA THR A 253 9.40 -32.06 -18.17
C THR A 253 9.93 -33.35 -17.60
N GLY A 254 8.99 -34.25 -17.26
CA GLY A 254 9.27 -35.67 -17.19
C GLY A 254 9.85 -36.03 -18.55
N ARG A 255 11.18 -36.12 -18.61
CA ARG A 255 11.83 -36.95 -19.60
C ARG A 255 11.58 -38.36 -19.08
N PRO A 256 10.73 -39.19 -19.73
CA PRO A 256 10.76 -40.60 -19.42
C PRO A 256 12.19 -41.08 -19.71
N GLU A 257 12.85 -41.65 -18.70
CA GLU A 257 14.04 -42.44 -18.94
C GLU A 257 13.62 -43.58 -19.87
N VAL A 258 14.13 -43.54 -21.10
CA VAL A 258 13.99 -44.67 -22.02
C VAL A 258 15.05 -45.69 -21.60
N PRO A 259 14.65 -46.94 -21.31
CA PRO A 259 15.57 -48.02 -20.94
C PRO A 259 16.50 -48.44 -22.08
#